data_AF-A0AAV8ZVF5-F1
#
_entry.id   AF-A0AAV8ZVF5-F1
#
_cell.length_a   1.000
_cell.length_b   1.000
_cell.length_c   1.000
_cell.angle_alpha   90.00
_cell.angle_beta   90.00
_cell.angle_gamma   90.00
#
_symmetry.space_group_name_H-M   'P 1'
#
loop_
_entity.id
_entity.type
_entity.pdbx_description
1 polymer ?
#
loop_
_entity_poly.entity_id
_entity_poly.type
_entity_poly.pdbx_seq_one_letter_code
_entity_poly.pdbx_strand_id
1 'polypeptide(L)'
;MDTSRARKENEVDGQDYHFITRAQFEADILSRKFVEHGEYEKAYYGTSLDAIRSVVNSGKICVLNLHPQSLKILRTSDLKPYVVFVAPPSLEKLRQKKIRNGESYKVNSI
;
A
#
# COMPACT_ATOMS: atom_id res chain seq x y z
N MET A 1 6.70 2.06 -5.10
CA MET A 1 5.64 1.12 -5.57
C MET A 1 5.86 0.86 -7.05
N ASP A 2 5.38 -0.26 -7.56
CA ASP A 2 5.51 -0.67 -8.95
C ASP A 2 4.15 -0.57 -9.64
N THR A 3 4.13 -0.23 -10.93
CA THR A 3 2.90 -0.22 -11.74
C THR A 3 3.14 -0.64 -13.18
N SER A 4 2.12 -1.25 -13.79
CA SER A 4 2.07 -1.50 -15.23
C SER A 4 1.40 -0.38 -16.04
N ARG A 5 0.94 0.68 -15.38
CA ARG A 5 0.35 1.84 -16.05
C ARG A 5 1.45 2.58 -16.81
N ALA A 6 1.10 3.16 -17.97
CA ALA A 6 1.99 4.09 -18.65
C ALA A 6 2.27 5.32 -17.75
N ARG A 7 3.55 5.69 -17.67
CA ARG A 7 4.01 6.91 -16.99
C ARG A 7 3.40 8.15 -17.66
N LYS A 8 2.88 9.08 -16.87
CA LYS A 8 2.43 10.41 -17.35
C LYS A 8 3.63 11.35 -17.47
N GLU A 9 3.50 12.41 -18.26
CA GLU A 9 4.60 13.35 -18.52
C GLU A 9 5.20 13.97 -17.24
N ASN A 10 4.35 14.23 -16.23
CA ASN A 10 4.73 14.85 -14.97
C ASN A 10 5.20 13.87 -13.88
N GLU A 11 5.28 12.57 -14.18
CA GLU A 11 5.71 11.53 -13.23
C GLU A 11 7.17 11.16 -13.48
N VAL A 12 7.91 10.83 -12.43
CA VAL A 12 9.32 10.43 -12.48
C VAL A 12 9.44 8.97 -12.08
N ASP A 13 10.09 8.17 -12.93
CA ASP A 13 10.35 6.75 -12.66
C ASP A 13 11.27 6.58 -11.44
N GLY A 14 10.90 5.65 -10.56
CA GLY A 14 11.55 5.43 -9.27
C GLY A 14 11.23 6.46 -8.18
N GLN A 15 10.48 7.52 -8.50
CA GLN A 15 10.00 8.50 -7.52
C GLN A 15 8.49 8.33 -7.27
N ASP A 16 7.67 8.48 -8.32
CA ASP A 16 6.22 8.30 -8.21
C ASP A 16 5.86 6.81 -8.20
N TYR A 17 6.38 6.07 -9.20
CA TYR A 17 6.29 4.63 -9.31
C TYR A 17 7.53 4.08 -10.02
N HIS A 18 7.79 2.78 -9.87
CA HIS A 18 8.58 2.01 -10.81
C HIS A 18 7.65 1.55 -11.94
N PHE A 19 7.82 2.12 -13.12
CA PHE A 19 6.98 1.84 -14.27
C PHE A 19 7.54 0.63 -15.02
N ILE A 20 6.88 -0.52 -14.88
CA ILE A 20 7.28 -1.78 -15.52
C ILE A 20 6.24 -2.22 -16.53
N THR A 21 6.59 -3.14 -17.44
CA THR A 21 5.60 -3.67 -18.39
C THR A 21 4.63 -4.63 -17.69
N ARG A 22 3.43 -4.82 -18.25
CA ARG A 22 2.47 -5.79 -17.70
C ARG A 22 3.06 -7.21 -17.65
N ALA A 23 3.76 -7.63 -18.71
CA ALA A 23 4.42 -8.93 -18.77
C ALA A 23 5.49 -9.10 -17.69
N GLN A 24 6.28 -8.05 -17.43
CA GLN A 24 7.25 -8.06 -16.33
C GLN A 24 6.55 -8.16 -14.98
N PHE A 25 5.47 -7.40 -14.78
CA PHE A 25 4.69 -7.43 -13.55
C PHE A 25 4.14 -8.85 -13.28
N GLU A 26 3.58 -9.50 -14.30
CA GLU A 26 3.07 -10.87 -14.21
C GLU A 26 4.19 -11.87 -13.87
N ALA A 27 5.36 -11.75 -14.48
CA ALA A 27 6.54 -12.56 -14.15
C ALA A 27 7.01 -12.35 -12.69
N ASP A 28 6.94 -11.11 -12.20
CA ASP A 28 7.33 -10.76 -10.83
C ASP A 28 6.31 -11.23 -9.78
N ILE A 29 5.01 -11.29 -10.13
CA ILE A 29 3.98 -11.96 -9.33
C ILE A 29 4.32 -13.44 -9.18
N LEU A 30 4.60 -14.14 -10.29
CA LEU A 30 4.94 -15.57 -10.29
C LEU A 30 6.23 -15.84 -9.49
N SER A 31 7.17 -14.90 -9.55
CA SER A 31 8.44 -14.95 -8.80
C SER A 31 8.30 -14.52 -7.33
N ARG A 32 7.08 -14.27 -6.83
CA ARG A 32 6.78 -13.87 -5.45
C ARG A 32 7.55 -12.63 -4.98
N LYS A 33 7.78 -11.66 -5.89
CA LYS A 33 8.48 -10.42 -5.55
C LYS A 33 7.60 -9.37 -4.86
N PHE A 34 6.28 -9.50 -4.98
CA PHE A 34 5.32 -8.58 -4.41
C PHE A 34 4.85 -9.01 -3.02
N VAL A 35 4.84 -8.05 -2.10
CA VAL A 35 4.20 -8.18 -0.79
C VAL A 35 2.68 -8.03 -0.94
N GLU A 36 2.27 -7.11 -1.81
CA GLU A 36 0.87 -6.86 -2.15
C GLU A 36 0.83 -6.41 -3.61
N HIS A 37 -0.19 -6.87 -4.32
CA HIS A 37 -0.46 -6.42 -5.68
C HIS A 37 -1.97 -6.50 -5.97
N GLY A 38 -2.42 -5.72 -6.95
CA GLY A 38 -3.79 -5.68 -7.40
C GLY A 38 -3.90 -5.01 -8.77
N GLU A 39 -5.10 -5.06 -9.35
CA GLU A 39 -5.41 -4.40 -10.62
C GLU A 39 -6.42 -3.28 -10.40
N TYR A 40 -6.14 -2.12 -10.97
CA TYR A 40 -7.02 -0.96 -10.97
C TYR A 40 -6.97 -0.30 -12.35
N GLU A 41 -8.14 -0.01 -12.92
CA GLU A 41 -8.26 0.58 -14.27
C GLU A 41 -7.41 -0.14 -15.34
N LYS A 42 -7.40 -1.49 -15.31
CA LYS A 42 -6.65 -2.38 -16.23
C LYS A 42 -5.11 -2.26 -16.12
N ALA A 43 -4.60 -1.60 -15.09
CA ALA A 43 -3.19 -1.55 -14.76
C ALA A 43 -2.91 -2.26 -13.44
N TYR A 44 -1.80 -2.97 -13.37
CA TYR A 44 -1.33 -3.53 -12.12
C TYR A 44 -0.64 -2.48 -11.26
N TYR A 45 -0.78 -2.66 -9.95
CA TYR A 45 -0.09 -1.90 -8.92
C TYR A 45 0.38 -2.87 -7.85
N GLY A 46 1.54 -2.60 -7.27
CA GLY A 46 2.05 -3.44 -6.18
C GLY A 46 3.18 -2.80 -5.40
N THR A 47 3.46 -3.44 -4.27
CA THR A 47 4.60 -3.12 -3.42
C THR A 47 5.58 -4.27 -3.48
N SER A 48 6.66 -4.12 -4.24
CA SER A 48 7.73 -5.12 -4.30
C SER A 48 8.61 -5.09 -3.06
N LEU A 49 9.19 -6.24 -2.71
CA LEU A 49 10.22 -6.33 -1.66
C LEU A 49 11.43 -5.45 -1.99
N ASP A 50 11.78 -5.34 -3.28
CA ASP A 50 12.92 -4.54 -3.73
C ASP A 50 12.67 -3.04 -3.57
N ALA A 51 11.45 -2.56 -3.84
CA ALA A 51 11.08 -1.18 -3.54
C ALA A 51 11.20 -0.86 -2.05
N ILE A 52 10.81 -1.79 -1.16
CA ILE A 52 10.97 -1.62 0.29
C ILE A 52 12.46 -1.58 0.65
N ARG A 53 13.25 -2.53 0.15
CA ARG A 53 14.70 -2.59 0.40
C ARG A 53 15.43 -1.35 -0.09
N SER A 54 15.05 -0.79 -1.24
CA SER A 54 15.63 0.45 -1.77
C SER A 54 15.49 1.60 -0.77
N VAL A 55 14.30 1.78 -0.19
CA VAL A 55 14.06 2.82 0.83
C VAL A 55 14.89 2.56 2.09
N VAL A 56 14.91 1.32 2.59
CA VAL A 56 15.68 0.94 3.79
C VAL A 56 17.18 1.15 3.57
N ASN A 57 17.71 0.73 2.42
CA ASN A 57 19.13 0.87 2.06
C ASN A 57 19.54 2.33 1.86
N SER A 58 18.59 3.22 1.55
CA SER A 58 18.83 4.67 1.50
C SER A 58 18.94 5.33 2.89
N GLY A 59 18.86 4.54 3.98
CA GLY A 59 18.91 5.04 5.36
C GLY A 59 17.61 5.67 5.84
N LYS A 60 16.50 5.46 5.13
CA LYS A 60 15.18 6.03 5.46
C LYS A 60 14.27 4.98 6.09
N ILE A 61 13.31 5.45 6.88
CA ILE A 61 12.23 4.61 7.40
C ILE A 61 11.17 4.43 6.31
N CYS A 62 10.97 3.19 5.88
CA CYS A 62 9.89 2.83 4.95
C CYS A 62 8.58 2.71 5.73
N VAL A 63 7.63 3.62 5.47
CA VAL A 63 6.28 3.57 6.05
C VAL A 63 5.35 2.82 5.10
N LEU A 64 4.77 1.72 5.58
CA LEU A 64 3.92 0.84 4.78
C LEU A 64 2.49 0.85 5.31
N ASN A 65 1.53 1.06 4.41
CA ASN A 65 0.10 0.88 4.67
C ASN A 65 -0.39 -0.29 3.81
N LEU A 66 -0.52 -1.47 4.40
CA LEU A 66 -0.81 -2.72 3.70
C LEU A 66 -1.95 -3.48 4.37
N HIS A 67 -2.56 -4.40 3.64
CA HIS A 67 -3.55 -5.30 4.22
C HIS A 67 -2.91 -6.23 5.30
N PRO A 68 -3.64 -6.60 6.37
CA PRO A 68 -3.11 -7.47 7.43
C PRO A 68 -2.58 -8.82 6.92
N GLN A 69 -3.11 -9.34 5.82
CA GLN A 69 -2.64 -10.58 5.20
C GLN A 69 -1.18 -10.49 4.71
N SER A 70 -0.76 -9.30 4.26
CA SER A 70 0.57 -9.00 3.73
C SER A 70 1.65 -9.04 4.82
N LEU A 71 1.26 -8.91 6.11
CA LEU A 71 2.18 -8.99 7.26
C LEU A 71 2.91 -10.34 7.36
N LYS A 72 2.30 -11.44 6.88
CA LYS A 72 2.93 -12.76 6.91
C LYS A 72 4.21 -12.78 6.07
N ILE A 73 4.15 -12.21 4.87
CA ILE A 73 5.27 -12.15 3.92
C ILE A 73 6.41 -11.30 4.52
N LEU A 74 6.07 -10.14 5.09
CA LEU A 74 7.05 -9.24 5.70
C LEU A 74 7.69 -9.80 6.98
N ARG A 75 6.97 -10.64 7.74
CA ARG A 75 7.51 -11.28 8.94
C ARG A 75 8.45 -12.44 8.62
N THR A 76 8.23 -13.11 7.48
CA THR A 76 9.10 -14.19 7.00
C THR A 76 10.32 -13.68 6.23
N SER A 77 10.34 -12.40 5.85
CA SER A 77 11.49 -11.79 5.18
C SER A 77 12.52 -11.25 6.16
N ASP A 78 13.63 -10.77 5.62
CA ASP A 78 14.71 -10.09 6.32
C ASP A 78 14.34 -8.70 6.84
N LEU A 79 13.18 -8.15 6.43
CA LEU A 79 12.78 -6.76 6.70
C LEU A 79 12.32 -6.50 8.15
N LYS A 80 11.83 -7.54 8.86
CA LYS A 80 11.40 -7.49 10.28
C LYS A 80 10.73 -6.15 10.71
N PRO A 81 9.54 -5.82 10.18
CA PRO A 81 8.93 -4.50 10.40
C PRO A 81 8.40 -4.30 11.83
N TYR A 82 8.40 -3.05 12.29
CA TYR A 82 7.54 -2.63 13.40
C TYR A 82 6.09 -2.54 12.91
N VAL A 83 5.16 -3.14 13.64
CA VAL A 83 3.74 -3.19 13.27
C VAL A 83 2.94 -2.34 14.24
N VAL A 84 2.28 -1.30 13.71
CA VAL A 84 1.39 -0.42 14.47
C VAL A 84 -0.05 -0.67 14.02
N PHE A 85 -0.90 -1.15 14.92
CA PHE A 85 -2.34 -1.27 14.67
C PHE A 85 -3.06 -0.01 15.12
N VAL A 86 -3.75 0.66 14.20
CA VAL A 86 -4.55 1.84 14.49
C VAL A 86 -6.00 1.41 14.70
N ALA A 87 -6.41 1.32 15.97
CA ALA A 87 -7.79 0.99 16.31
C ALA A 87 -8.73 2.18 16.04
N PRO A 88 -9.97 1.94 15.58
CA PRO A 88 -10.95 3.01 15.46
C PRO A 88 -11.27 3.59 16.85
N PRO A 89 -11.60 4.89 16.94
CA PRO A 89 -12.15 5.45 18.16
C PRO A 89 -13.53 4.84 18.45
N SER A 90 -14.02 4.99 19.69
CA SER A 90 -15.39 4.56 20.02
C SER A 90 -16.41 5.20 19.07
N LEU A 91 -17.53 4.51 18.81
CA LEU A 91 -18.61 5.00 17.94
C LEU A 91 -19.08 6.41 18.35
N GLU A 92 -19.13 6.67 19.65
CA GLU A 92 -19.49 7.97 20.19
C GLU A 92 -18.49 9.06 19.81
N LYS A 93 -17.18 8.80 19.96
CA LYS A 93 -16.11 9.72 19.54
C LYS A 93 -16.13 9.93 18.02
N LEU A 94 -16.41 8.88 17.26
CA LEU A 94 -16.57 8.97 15.80
C LEU A 94 -17.75 9.88 15.43
N ARG A 95 -18.89 9.73 16.12
CA ARG A 95 -20.09 10.56 15.94
C ARG A 95 -19.81 12.03 16.26
N GLN A 96 -19.16 12.31 17.40
CA GLN A 96 -18.76 13.66 17.78
C GLN A 96 -17.83 14.31 16.75
N LYS A 97 -16.85 13.54 16.23
CA LYS A 97 -15.95 14.01 15.16
C LYS A 97 -16.71 14.35 13.87
N LYS A 98 -17.65 13.49 13.44
CA LYS A 98 -18.48 13.75 12.25
C LYS A 98 -19.37 14.99 12.40
N ILE A 99 -20.01 15.15 13.56
CA ILE A 99 -20.83 16.34 13.88
C ILE A 99 -19.96 17.60 13.84
N ARG A 100 -18.77 17.56 14.44
CA ARG A 100 -17.81 18.69 14.41
C ARG A 100 -17.36 19.03 12.99
N ASN A 101 -17.27 18.03 12.10
CA ASN A 101 -16.87 18.19 10.71
C ASN A 101 -18.04 18.54 9.77
N GLY A 102 -19.29 18.64 10.26
CA GLY A 102 -20.48 18.91 9.44
C GLY A 102 -20.92 17.73 8.55
N GLU A 103 -20.45 16.51 8.83
CA GLU A 103 -20.78 15.31 8.05
C GLU A 103 -22.07 14.64 8.54
N SER A 104 -23.01 14.33 7.64
CA SER A 104 -24.25 13.62 7.97
C SER A 104 -23.98 12.19 8.45
N TYR A 105 -24.54 11.84 9.62
CA TYR A 105 -24.44 10.49 10.19
C TYR A 105 -25.65 9.64 9.75
N LYS A 106 -25.45 8.68 8.84
CA LYS A 106 -26.46 7.64 8.59
C LYS A 106 -26.36 6.57 9.68
N VAL A 107 -27.35 6.53 10.57
CA VAL A 107 -27.60 5.38 11.43
C VAL A 107 -28.16 4.29 10.53
N ASN A 108 -27.38 3.24 10.24
CA ASN A 108 -28.01 2.01 9.74
C ASN A 108 -28.64 1.31 10.95
N SER A 109 -29.97 1.34 11.00
CA SER A 109 -30.74 0.36 11.76
C SER A 109 -30.39 -1.04 11.25
N ILE A 110 -30.25 -1.94 12.21
CA ILE A 110 -29.80 -3.33 12.10
C ILE A 110 -30.64 -4.11 11.08
#